data_AF-A0A7D7VRY8-F1
#
_entry.id   AF-A0A7D7VRY8-F1
#
_cell.length_a   1.000
_cell.length_b   1.000
_cell.length_c   1.000
_cell.angle_alpha   90.00
_cell.angle_beta   90.00
_cell.angle_gamma   90.00
#
_symmetry.space_group_name_H-M   'P 1'
#
loop_
_entity.id
_entity.type
_entity.pdbx_description
1 polymer ?
#
loop_
_entity_poly.entity_id
_entity_poly.type
_entity_poly.pdbx_seq_one_letter_code
_entity_poly.pdbx_strand_id
1 'polypeptide(L)' 'MKILLEIQDSKASFFMEVLKNFSFVKKATQISNAKANVMQDIKDAVEELKLVREGKLEARNAEDLIHEL' A
#
# COMPACT_ATOMS: atom_id res chain seq x y z
N MET A 1 8.07 11.60 -3.73
CA MET A 1 7.31 10.48 -4.33
C MET A 1 7.60 9.22 -3.54
N LYS A 2 6.60 8.37 -3.30
CA LYS A 2 6.75 7.06 -2.66
C LYS A 2 6.24 6.00 -3.62
N ILE A 3 6.93 4.88 -3.72
CA ILE A 3 6.58 3.74 -4.58
C ILE A 3 6.53 2.48 -3.73
N LEU A 4 5.57 1.61 -4.02
CA LEU A 4 5.48 0.25 -3.48
C LEU A 4 5.90 -0.70 -4.60
N LEU A 5 6.75 -1.68 -4.28
CA LEU A 5 7.26 -2.64 -5.24
C LEU A 5 6.94 -4.04 -4.74
N GLU A 6 6.29 -4.84 -5.57
CA GLU A 6 6.09 -6.25 -5.34
C GLU A 6 7.23 -7.01 -6.04
N ILE A 7 8.06 -7.68 -5.26
CA ILE A 7 9.24 -8.42 -5.73
C ILE A 7 9.30 -9.78 -5.04
N GLN A 8 9.95 -10.75 -5.67
CA GLN A 8 10.16 -12.06 -5.04
C GLN A 8 10.99 -11.91 -3.76
N ASP A 9 10.57 -12.57 -2.67
CA ASP A 9 11.25 -12.53 -1.37
C ASP A 9 12.74 -12.87 -1.46
N SER A 10 13.10 -13.85 -2.29
CA SER A 10 14.48 -14.28 -2.53
C SER A 10 15.37 -13.18 -3.15
N LYS A 11 14.77 -12.14 -3.73
CA LYS A 11 15.46 -11.00 -4.36
C LYS A 11 15.38 -9.73 -3.52
N ALA A 12 14.63 -9.72 -2.42
CA ALA A 12 14.44 -8.53 -1.59
C ALA A 12 15.75 -7.96 -1.04
N SER A 13 16.64 -8.81 -0.51
CA SER A 13 17.94 -8.39 0.01
C SER A 13 18.81 -7.74 -1.07
N PHE A 14 18.88 -8.35 -2.25
CA PHE A 14 19.62 -7.80 -3.39
C PHE A 14 19.05 -6.44 -3.83
N PHE A 15 17.73 -6.32 -3.94
CA PHE A 15 17.10 -5.08 -4.37
C PHE A 15 17.32 -3.94 -3.38
N MET A 16 17.32 -4.25 -2.07
CA MET A 16 17.64 -3.28 -1.02
C MET A 16 19.07 -2.74 -1.11
N GLU A 17 20.03 -3.57 -1.53
CA GLU A 17 21.40 -3.11 -1.79
C GLU A 17 21.50 -2.20 -3.02
N VAL A 18 20.81 -2.57 -4.11
CA VAL A 18 20.73 -1.74 -5.31
C VAL A 18 20.14 -0.36 -4.99
N LEU A 19 19.06 -0.31 -4.21
CA LEU A 19 18.42 0.94 -3.81
C LEU A 19 19.33 1.85 -2.98
N LYS A 20 20.21 1.28 -2.15
CA LYS A 20 21.17 2.06 -1.35
C LYS A 20 22.25 2.75 -2.19
N ASN A 21 22.54 2.24 -3.39
CA ASN A 21 23.54 2.85 -4.29
C ASN A 21 23.02 4.11 -5.00
N PHE A 22 21.71 4.35 -4.98
CA PHE A 22 21.12 5.53 -5.59
C PHE A 22 21.04 6.69 -4.58
N SER A 23 21.84 7.74 -4.78
CA SER A 23 21.88 8.93 -3.90
C SER A 23 20.55 9.70 -3.80
N PHE A 24 19.66 9.53 -4.78
CA PHE A 24 18.33 10.13 -4.79
C PHE A 24 17.30 9.32 -3.97
N VAL A 25 17.60 8.08 -3.60
CA VAL A 25 16.75 7.27 -2.73
C VAL A 25 17.02 7.65 -1.29
N LYS A 26 16.14 8.48 -0.71
CA LYS A 26 16.30 8.94 0.67
C LYS A 26 16.18 7.82 1.70
N LYS A 27 15.27 6.87 1.47
CA LYS A 27 14.97 5.73 2.37
C LYS A 27 14.37 4.57 1.58
N ALA A 28 14.81 3.35 1.89
CA ALA A 28 14.18 2.11 1.46
C ALA A 28 13.78 1.32 2.73
N THR A 29 12.53 0.85 2.78
CA THR A 29 11.98 0.14 3.95
C THR A 29 11.33 -1.14 3.46
N GLN A 30 11.74 -2.28 4.03
CA GLN A 30 11.06 -3.54 3.80
C GLN A 30 9.77 -3.59 4.62
N ILE A 31 8.68 -3.97 3.97
CA ILE A 31 7.35 -4.08 4.56
C ILE A 31 6.96 -5.56 4.50
N SER A 32 6.32 -6.09 5.54
CA SER A 32 5.78 -7.46 5.47
C SER A 32 4.57 -7.50 4.54
N ASN A 33 4.31 -8.66 3.91
CA ASN A 33 3.17 -8.85 3.00
C ASN A 33 1.83 -8.44 3.65
N ALA A 34 1.61 -8.84 4.91
CA ALA A 34 0.40 -8.45 5.65
C ALA A 34 0.24 -6.92 5.78
N LYS A 35 1.34 -6.20 6.05
CA LYS A 35 1.30 -4.73 6.15
C LYS A 35 1.15 -4.06 4.78
N ALA A 36 1.68 -4.69 3.72
CA ALA A 36 1.53 -4.18 2.35
C ALA A 36 0.07 -4.28 1.88
N ASN A 37 -0.58 -5.42 2.14
CA ASN A 37 -1.99 -5.64 1.80
C ASN A 37 -2.89 -4.64 2.53
N VAL A 38 -2.79 -4.56 3.85
CA VAL A 38 -3.60 -3.61 4.65
C VAL A 38 -3.42 -2.16 4.18
N MET A 39 -2.20 -1.78 3.79
CA MET A 39 -1.94 -0.43 3.27
C MET A 39 -2.64 -0.18 1.92
N GLN A 40 -2.69 -1.20 1.06
CA GLN A 40 -3.36 -1.15 -0.23
C GLN A 40 -4.88 -1.12 -0.03
N ASP A 41 -5.42 -1.97 0.84
CA ASP A 41 -6.84 -2.06 1.12
C ASP A 41 -7.37 -0.76 1.76
N ILE A 42 -6.62 -0.14 2.68
CA ILE A 42 -6.95 1.18 3.24
C ILE A 42 -6.95 2.26 2.15
N LYS A 43 -5.99 2.23 1.23
CA LYS A 43 -5.91 3.21 0.15
C LYS A 43 -7.12 3.10 -0.77
N ASP A 44 -7.52 1.88 -1.12
CA ASP A 44 -8.65 1.61 -1.98
C ASP A 44 -9.97 2.02 -1.27
N ALA A 45 -10.10 1.75 0.03
CA ALA A 45 -11.22 2.23 0.83
C ALA A 45 -11.33 3.77 0.90
N VAL A 46 -10.21 4.50 0.95
CA VAL A 46 -10.23 5.97 0.91
C VAL A 46 -10.70 6.50 -0.45
N GLU A 47 -10.32 5.85 -1.55
CA GLU A 47 -10.83 6.19 -2.88
C GLU A 47 -12.32 5.89 -3.02
N GLU A 48 -12.80 4.76 -2.48
CA GLU A 48 -14.24 4.46 -2.41
C GLU A 48 -15.01 5.54 -1.64
N LEU A 49 -14.52 5.96 -0.47
CA LEU A 49 -15.14 7.04 0.30
C LEU A 49 -15.20 8.36 -0.47
N LYS A 50 -14.20 8.65 -1.31
CA LYS A 50 -14.22 9.82 -2.18
C LYS A 50 -15.32 9.72 -3.22
N LEU A 51 -15.51 8.56 -3.84
CA LEU A 51 -16.59 8.31 -4.80
C LEU A 51 -17.98 8.38 -4.14
N VAL A 52 -18.11 7.91 -2.90
CA VAL A 52 -19.33 8.07 -2.09
C VAL A 52 -19.64 9.55 -1.85
N ARG A 53 -18.63 10.35 -1.48
CA ARG A 53 -18.79 11.81 -1.32
C ARG A 53 -19.17 12.52 -2.63
N GLU A 54 -18.71 12.01 -3.76
CA GLU A 54 -19.09 12.49 -5.10
C GLU A 54 -20.47 12.01 -5.55
N GLY A 55 -21.17 11.19 -4.75
CA GLY A 55 -22.49 10.64 -5.07
C GLY A 55 -22.47 9.53 -6.13
N LYS A 56 -21.29 8.96 -6.42
CA LYS A 56 -21.10 7.92 -7.44
C LYS A 56 -21.22 6.50 -6.91
N LEU A 57 -21.06 6.33 -5.59
CA LEU A 57 -21.19 5.06 -4.89
C LEU A 57 -22.05 5.23 -3.64
N GLU A 58 -22.76 4.18 -3.23
CA GLU A 58 -23.47 4.15 -1.96
C GLU A 58 -22.51 3.82 -0.81
N ALA A 59 -22.70 4.46 0.33
CA ALA A 59 -21.90 4.21 1.52
C ALA A 59 -22.20 2.80 2.06
N ARG A 60 -21.14 2.07 2.44
CA ARG A 60 -21.25 0.81 3.20
C ARG A 60 -20.92 1.01 4.68
N ASN A 61 -21.31 0.05 5.51
CA ASN A 61 -21.02 0.07 6.94
C ASN A 61 -19.49 0.01 7.17
N ALA A 62 -18.99 0.84 8.09
CA ALA A 62 -17.58 0.90 8.45
C ALA A 62 -17.12 -0.34 9.24
N GLU A 63 -18.00 -0.96 10.03
CA GLU A 63 -17.68 -2.19 10.78
C GLU A 63 -17.45 -3.37 9.84
N ASP A 64 -18.25 -3.47 8.77
CA ASP A 64 -18.10 -4.52 7.76
C ASP A 64 -16.77 -4.35 7.02
N LEU A 65 -16.44 -3.11 6.62
CA LEU A 65 -15.15 -2.78 6.02
C LEU A 65 -13.97 -3.20 6.92
N ILE A 66 -14.02 -2.91 8.22
CA ILE A 66 -12.92 -3.24 9.16
C ILE A 66 -12.75 -4.76 9.33
N HIS A 67 -13.83 -5.54 9.24
CA HIS A 67 -13.75 -7.01 9.31
C HIS A 67 -13.16 -7.67 8.05
N GLU A 68 -13.13 -6.95 6.93
CA GLU A 68 -12.56 -7.41 5.66
C GLU A 68 -11.04 -7.13 5.53
N LEU A 69 -10.48 -6.26 6.38
CA LEU A 69 -9.06 -5.85 6.43
C LEU A 69 -8.21 -6.75 7.34
#